data_AF-A0A962UW97-F1
#
_entry.id   AF-A0A962UW97-F1
#
_cell.length_a   1.000
_cell.length_b   1.000
_cell.length_c   1.000
_cell.angle_alpha   90.00
_cell.angle_beta   90.00
_cell.angle_gamma   90.00
#
_symmetry.space_group_name_H-M   'P 1'
#
loop_
_entity.id
_entity.type
_entity.pdbx_description
1 polymer ?
#
loop_
_entity_poly.entity_id
_entity_poly.type
_entity_poly.pdbx_seq_one_letter_code
_entity_poly.pdbx_strand_id
1 'polypeptide(L)'
;YIASPYDGEIIPGGQVWVRFGLRNMGVAPAGVSKQFTGHHHLLVDTGLPPLSEPIPSDDNHIHFGRGQTEYLLQLAPGSHTLQLLLGDHDHIPHEPPVTSKQITVIVPES
;
A
#
# COMPACT_ATOMS: atom_id res chain seq x y z
N TYR A 1 1.73 6.58 4.56
CA TYR A 1 2.67 7.28 3.66
C TYR A 1 3.74 6.30 3.22
N ILE A 2 4.20 6.40 1.98
CA ILE A 2 5.36 5.66 1.49
C ILE A 2 6.61 6.48 1.85
N ALA A 3 7.55 5.87 2.56
CA ALA A 3 8.81 6.47 2.97
C ALA A 3 9.94 6.16 1.98
N SER A 4 9.86 5.01 1.31
CA SER A 4 10.70 4.56 0.20
C SER A 4 9.91 3.50 -0.58
N PRO A 5 10.03 3.42 -1.91
CA PRO A 5 10.79 4.32 -2.78
C PRO A 5 10.20 5.74 -2.81
N TYR A 6 11.01 6.68 -3.31
CA TYR A 6 10.57 8.04 -3.61
C TYR A 6 9.86 8.09 -4.96
N ASP A 7 9.04 9.12 -5.15
CA ASP A 7 8.43 9.40 -6.44
C ASP A 7 9.50 9.69 -7.51
N GLY A 8 9.41 9.02 -8.64
CA GLY A 8 10.37 9.03 -9.74
C GLY A 8 11.60 8.15 -9.54
N GLU A 9 11.69 7.35 -8.47
CA GLU A 9 12.88 6.54 -8.20
C GLU A 9 13.07 5.44 -9.26
N ILE A 10 14.32 5.27 -9.70
CA ILE A 10 14.74 4.21 -10.61
C ILE A 10 15.18 3.00 -9.78
N ILE A 11 14.66 1.83 -10.11
CA ILE A 11 14.87 0.57 -9.36
C ILE A 11 15.61 -0.43 -10.28
N PRO A 12 16.95 -0.46 -10.27
CA PRO A 12 17.72 -1.47 -11.00
C PRO A 12 17.39 -2.88 -10.50
N GLY A 13 17.13 -3.82 -11.41
CA GLY A 13 16.81 -5.22 -11.08
C GLY A 13 15.40 -5.47 -10.53
N GLY A 14 14.57 -4.43 -10.44
CA GLY A 14 13.14 -4.56 -10.10
C GLY A 14 12.83 -4.93 -8.65
N GLN A 15 13.82 -5.07 -7.77
CA GLN A 15 13.60 -5.33 -6.34
C GLN A 15 13.73 -4.05 -5.53
N VAL A 16 12.69 -3.71 -4.77
CA VAL A 16 12.69 -2.54 -3.89
C VAL A 16 12.03 -2.85 -2.56
N TRP A 17 12.63 -2.35 -1.48
CA TRP A 17 11.96 -2.31 -0.19
C TRP A 17 10.97 -1.15 -0.17
N VAL A 18 9.68 -1.47 -0.21
CA VAL A 18 8.63 -0.48 0.02
C VAL A 18 8.50 -0.33 1.53
N ARG A 19 8.95 0.80 2.07
CA ARG A 19 8.85 1.15 3.49
C ARG A 19 7.77 2.17 3.68
N PHE A 20 6.92 1.96 4.68
CA PHE A 20 5.75 2.79 4.88
C PHE A 20 5.35 2.90 6.35
N GLY A 21 4.53 3.90 6.62
CA GLY A 21 3.97 4.10 7.95
C GLY A 21 2.65 4.83 7.92
N LEU A 22 2.09 5.02 9.10
CA LEU A 22 0.81 5.67 9.33
C LEU A 22 1.01 6.92 10.20
N ARG A 23 0.22 7.96 9.95
CA ARG A 23 0.14 9.15 10.82
C ARG A 23 -1.30 9.29 11.29
N ASN A 24 -1.48 9.75 12.52
CA ASN A 24 -2.77 10.09 13.13
C ASN A 24 -3.76 8.91 13.32
N MET A 25 -3.32 7.67 13.08
CA MET A 25 -4.07 6.45 13.31
C MET A 25 -3.14 5.34 13.82
N GLY A 26 -3.71 4.36 14.52
CA GLY A 26 -2.99 3.17 14.98
C GLY A 26 -3.03 2.03 13.95
N VAL A 27 -2.08 1.10 14.06
CA VAL A 27 -2.08 -0.13 13.29
C VAL A 27 -2.59 -1.26 14.20
N ALA A 28 -3.59 -2.01 13.76
CA ALA A 28 -4.12 -3.18 14.46
C ALA A 28 -4.21 -4.37 13.50
N PRO A 29 -4.08 -5.61 14.00
CA PRO A 29 -4.30 -6.78 13.17
C PRO A 29 -5.71 -6.80 12.58
N ALA A 30 -5.87 -7.34 11.37
CA ALA A 30 -7.17 -7.55 10.75
C ALA A 30 -8.08 -8.39 11.68
N GLY A 31 -9.38 -8.06 11.71
CA GLY A 31 -10.38 -8.68 12.60
C GLY A 31 -10.39 -8.19 14.06
N VAL A 32 -9.47 -7.29 14.46
CA VAL A 32 -9.51 -6.67 15.78
C VAL A 32 -10.22 -5.31 15.69
N SER A 33 -11.45 -5.24 16.19
CA SER A 33 -12.19 -3.97 16.25
C SER A 33 -11.60 -3.07 17.33
N LYS A 34 -10.92 -2.01 16.91
CA LYS A 34 -10.40 -0.96 17.78
C LYS A 34 -10.54 0.39 17.09
N GLN A 35 -11.09 1.36 17.82
CA GLN A 35 -11.28 2.71 17.28
C GLN A 35 -9.96 3.31 16.78
N PHE A 36 -10.03 4.03 15.66
CA PHE A 36 -8.92 4.73 15.01
C PHE A 36 -7.74 3.82 14.63
N THR A 37 -8.03 2.56 14.27
CA THR A 37 -7.03 1.61 13.78
C THR A 37 -7.44 0.95 12.48
N GLY A 38 -6.45 0.43 11.76
CA GLY A 38 -6.63 -0.35 10.56
C GLY A 38 -5.34 -1.07 10.19
N HIS A 39 -5.27 -1.54 8.96
CA HIS A 39 -4.08 -2.19 8.40
C HIS A 39 -3.82 -1.71 6.97
N HIS A 40 -2.55 -1.79 6.56
CA HIS A 40 -2.14 -1.27 5.25
C HIS A 40 -2.49 -2.23 4.12
N HIS A 41 -2.82 -1.64 2.97
CA HIS A 41 -2.82 -2.27 1.66
C HIS A 41 -1.90 -1.46 0.76
N LEU A 42 -1.07 -2.12 -0.05
CA LEU A 42 -0.29 -1.49 -1.12
C LEU A 42 -0.98 -1.79 -2.46
N LEU A 43 -1.41 -0.74 -3.13
CA LEU A 43 -1.94 -0.75 -4.47
C LEU A 43 -0.78 -0.63 -5.45
N VAL A 44 -0.67 -1.58 -6.36
CA VAL A 44 0.35 -1.63 -7.42
C VAL A 44 -0.38 -1.56 -8.76
N ASP A 45 -0.07 -0.56 -9.57
CA ASP A 45 -0.63 -0.37 -10.93
C ASP A 45 -2.16 -0.37 -11.02
N THR A 46 -2.81 0.12 -9.97
CA THR A 46 -4.26 0.24 -9.89
C THR A 46 -4.66 1.54 -9.19
N GLY A 47 -5.86 2.02 -9.49
CA GLY A 47 -6.50 3.11 -8.76
C GLY A 47 -7.15 2.63 -7.46
N LEU A 48 -7.82 3.55 -6.76
CA LEU A 48 -8.58 3.19 -5.56
C LEU A 48 -9.72 2.20 -5.91
N PRO A 49 -9.91 1.12 -5.13
CA PRO A 49 -11.07 0.24 -5.25
C PRO A 49 -12.35 0.96 -4.79
N PRO A 50 -13.54 0.35 -4.95
CA PRO A 50 -14.76 0.86 -4.35
C PRO A 50 -14.59 1.08 -2.84
N LEU A 51 -14.89 2.29 -2.36
CA LEU A 51 -14.61 2.69 -0.98
C LEU A 51 -15.59 2.13 0.06
N SER A 52 -16.68 1.51 -0.41
CA SER A 52 -17.72 0.91 0.43
C SER A 52 -17.70 -0.62 0.43
N GLU A 53 -16.65 -1.22 -0.13
CA GLU A 53 -16.48 -2.67 -0.25
C GLU A 53 -15.13 -3.09 0.33
N PRO A 54 -14.95 -4.37 0.69
CA PRO A 54 -13.64 -4.88 1.10
C PRO A 54 -12.60 -4.65 0.00
N ILE A 55 -11.42 -4.15 0.39
CA ILE A 55 -10.28 -4.02 -0.50
C ILE A 55 -9.91 -5.42 -1.02
N PRO A 56 -9.71 -5.60 -2.35
CA PRO A 56 -9.28 -6.87 -2.91
C PRO A 56 -7.95 -7.35 -2.32
N SER A 57 -7.70 -8.64 -2.43
CA SER A 57 -6.42 -9.26 -2.05
C SER A 57 -5.92 -10.08 -3.22
N ASP A 58 -5.25 -9.41 -4.14
CA ASP A 58 -4.75 -9.94 -5.41
C ASP A 58 -3.34 -9.36 -5.69
N ASP A 59 -2.79 -9.64 -6.88
CA ASP A 59 -1.44 -9.21 -7.26
C ASP A 59 -1.28 -7.67 -7.30
N ASN A 60 -2.37 -6.92 -7.46
CA ASN A 60 -2.39 -5.46 -7.47
C ASN A 60 -2.73 -4.87 -6.09
N HIS A 61 -3.17 -5.67 -5.13
CA HIS A 61 -3.59 -5.25 -3.79
C HIS A 61 -2.92 -6.10 -2.70
N ILE A 62 -1.75 -5.69 -2.26
CA ILE A 62 -0.93 -6.44 -1.31
C ILE A 62 -1.36 -6.10 0.13
N HIS A 63 -1.82 -7.11 0.85
CA HIS A 63 -2.41 -6.97 2.19
C HIS A 63 -1.38 -7.08 3.34
N PHE A 64 -1.43 -6.14 4.29
CA PHE A 64 -0.56 -6.09 5.48
C PHE A 64 -1.33 -6.16 6.82
N GLY A 65 -2.17 -7.18 6.98
CA GLY A 65 -3.06 -7.36 8.13
C GLY A 65 -2.39 -7.70 9.47
N ARG A 66 -1.05 -7.78 9.56
CA ARG A 66 -0.31 -8.06 10.82
C ARG A 66 0.47 -6.85 11.33
N GLY A 67 0.23 -5.69 10.72
CA GLY A 67 0.92 -4.45 11.05
C GLY A 67 2.34 -4.36 10.49
N GLN A 68 2.57 -4.97 9.33
CA GLN A 68 3.80 -4.79 8.59
C GLN A 68 3.98 -3.32 8.21
N THR A 69 5.24 -2.86 8.20
CA THR A 69 5.64 -1.51 7.81
C THR A 69 6.62 -1.50 6.63
N GLU A 70 7.00 -2.68 6.14
CA GLU A 70 7.82 -2.82 4.96
C GLU A 70 7.52 -4.13 4.21
N TYR A 71 7.80 -4.13 2.91
CA TYR A 71 7.62 -5.26 2.01
C TYR A 71 8.68 -5.22 0.91
N LEU A 72 9.30 -6.37 0.61
CA LEU A 72 10.19 -6.50 -0.54
C LEU A 72 9.34 -6.74 -1.79
N LEU A 73 9.16 -5.70 -2.59
CA LEU A 73 8.39 -5.73 -3.82
C LEU A 73 9.29 -6.11 -4.99
N GLN A 74 8.81 -7.02 -5.83
CA GLN A 74 9.38 -7.32 -7.14
C GLN A 74 8.49 -6.72 -8.23
N LEU A 75 9.10 -5.93 -9.10
CA LEU A 75 8.48 -5.31 -10.27
C LEU A 75 9.15 -5.83 -11.55
N ALA A 76 8.37 -5.90 -12.62
CA ALA A 76 8.89 -6.14 -13.96
C ALA A 76 9.53 -4.85 -14.52
N PRO A 77 10.30 -4.90 -15.63
CA PRO A 77 10.69 -3.70 -16.36
C PRO A 77 9.46 -2.87 -16.77
N GLY A 78 9.52 -1.54 -16.56
CA GLY A 78 8.39 -0.65 -16.83
C GLY A 78 8.22 0.50 -15.84
N SER A 79 7.16 1.28 -16.04
CA SER A 79 6.72 2.32 -15.11
C SER A 79 5.58 1.79 -14.26
N HIS A 80 5.70 1.92 -12.95
CA HIS A 80 4.75 1.39 -11.98
C HIS A 80 4.24 2.47 -11.04
N THR A 81 2.98 2.39 -10.65
CA THR A 81 2.38 3.28 -9.65
C THR A 81 2.17 2.56 -8.34
N LEU A 82 2.51 3.22 -7.23
CA LEU A 82 2.36 2.67 -5.88
C LEU A 82 1.55 3.64 -5.01
N GLN A 83 0.57 3.12 -4.28
CA GLN A 83 -0.20 3.89 -3.30
C GLN A 83 -0.60 3.04 -2.10
N LEU A 84 -0.59 3.62 -0.90
CA LEU A 84 -1.14 2.96 0.27
C LEU A 84 -2.60 3.35 0.48
N LEU A 85 -3.40 2.38 0.90
CA LEU A 85 -4.76 2.54 1.39
C LEU A 85 -4.87 1.87 2.77
N LEU A 86 -5.55 2.53 3.72
CA LEU A 86 -5.84 1.95 5.02
C LEU A 86 -7.24 1.34 5.01
N GLY A 87 -7.31 0.03 5.26
CA GLY A 87 -8.56 -0.67 5.52
C GLY A 87 -8.81 -0.81 7.02
N ASP A 88 -10.08 -0.83 7.41
CA ASP A 88 -10.49 -1.10 8.78
C ASP A 88 -10.42 -2.60 9.11
N HIS A 89 -11.06 -3.05 10.19
CA HIS A 89 -11.07 -4.46 10.58
C HIS A 89 -11.75 -5.41 9.58
N ASP A 90 -12.66 -4.92 8.74
CA ASP A 90 -13.38 -5.65 7.70
C ASP A 90 -12.74 -5.46 6.31
N HIS A 91 -11.56 -4.82 6.25
CA HIS A 91 -10.85 -4.41 5.04
C HIS A 91 -11.61 -3.35 4.23
N ILE A 92 -12.57 -2.65 4.83
CA ILE A 92 -13.28 -1.56 4.17
C ILE A 92 -12.45 -0.28 4.33
N PRO A 93 -12.24 0.51 3.27
CA PRO A 93 -11.60 1.82 3.39
C PRO A 93 -12.30 2.71 4.42
N HIS A 94 -11.54 3.47 5.20
CA HIS A 94 -12.12 4.46 6.10
C HIS A 94 -12.86 5.57 5.34
N GLU A 95 -13.77 6.28 6.02
CA GLU A 95 -14.46 7.47 5.50
C GLU A 95 -14.09 8.69 6.35
N PRO A 96 -13.37 9.70 5.82
CA PRO A 96 -12.79 9.75 4.47
C PRO A 96 -11.64 8.74 4.29
N PRO A 97 -11.31 8.34 3.04
CA PRO A 97 -10.27 7.37 2.77
C PRO A 97 -8.90 7.87 3.24
N VAL A 98 -8.19 7.00 3.96
CA VAL A 98 -6.85 7.28 4.46
C VAL A 98 -5.83 6.68 3.51
N THR A 99 -5.24 7.52 2.68
CA THR A 99 -4.31 7.12 1.62
C THR A 99 -2.94 7.78 1.77
N SER A 100 -1.92 7.24 1.09
CA SER A 100 -0.73 8.01 0.78
C SER A 100 -0.90 8.82 -0.51
N LYS A 101 0.04 9.73 -0.76
CA LYS A 101 0.30 10.16 -2.13
C LYS A 101 0.61 8.93 -2.98
N GLN A 102 0.09 8.90 -4.20
CA GLN A 102 0.55 7.98 -5.22
C GLN A 102 1.95 8.41 -5.67
N ILE A 103 2.83 7.44 -5.88
CA ILE A 103 4.15 7.65 -6.46
C ILE A 103 4.29 6.81 -7.72
N THR A 104 5.18 7.22 -8.61
CA THR A 104 5.60 6.47 -9.78
C THR A 104 7.04 6.03 -9.61
N VAL A 105 7.35 4.78 -9.94
CA VAL A 105 8.72 4.25 -9.97
C VAL A 105 9.02 3.64 -11.33
N ILE A 106 10.30 3.52 -11.67
CA ILE A 106 10.75 3.07 -12.99
C ILE A 106 11.73 1.91 -12.81
N VAL A 107 11.45 0.78 -13.42
CA VAL A 107 12.38 -0.34 -13.53
C VAL A 107 12.95 -0.32 -14.96
N PRO A 108 14.26 -0.06 -15.14
CA PRO A 108 14.87 -0.08 -16.46
C PRO A 108 14.79 -1.45 -17.12
N GLU A 109 14.74 -1.47 -18.44
CA GLU A 109 15.07 -2.66 -19.23
C GLU A 109 16.51 -3.12 -18.91
N SER A 110 16.74 -4.43 -19.01
CA SER A 110 18.05 -5.05 -18.75
C SER A 110 19.06 -4.80 -19.86
#